data_AF-A0A4V1LRI5-F1
#
_entry.id   AF-A0A4V1LRI5-F1
#
_cell.length_a   1.000
_cell.length_b   1.000
_cell.length_c   1.000
_cell.angle_alpha   90.00
_cell.angle_beta   90.00
_cell.angle_gamma   90.00
#
_symmetry.space_group_name_H-M   'P 1'
#
loop_
_entity.id
_entity.type
_entity.pdbx_description
1 polymer ?
#
loop_
_entity_poly.entity_id
_entity_poly.type
_entity_poly.pdbx_seq_one_letter_code
_entity_poly.pdbx_strand_id
1 'polypeptide(L)'
;MKKSLKIPLYIFTFLLFFIMSMPKENLYYYLEEKIKNNNLVISQEIIHSNYFSFDVNKGNVTYKKELFFYFDLMTFSLTGISIKNISLYDEKRKEYLPSLQNFKITASIINPKQLSITGSGLIGEVEGYVDIINKKLILNLNATKYMKKNFRNYLINMEFKNGKYYYVYQL
;
A
#
# COMPACT_ATOMS: atom_id res chain seq x y z
N MET A 1 -5.60 2.91 -43.67
CA MET A 1 -6.31 3.48 -42.50
C MET A 1 -6.68 4.93 -42.80
N LYS A 2 -7.96 5.31 -42.66
CA LYS A 2 -8.42 6.71 -42.84
C LYS A 2 -7.51 7.65 -42.03
N LYS A 3 -7.07 8.78 -42.60
CA LYS A 3 -6.12 9.73 -41.94
C LYS A 3 -6.55 10.12 -40.52
N SER A 4 -7.86 10.09 -40.23
CA SER A 4 -8.44 10.33 -38.91
C SER A 4 -8.05 9.33 -37.81
N LEU A 5 -7.65 8.10 -38.14
CA LEU A 5 -7.23 7.10 -37.15
C LEU A 5 -5.76 7.21 -36.75
N LYS A 6 -4.95 8.01 -37.47
CA LYS A 6 -3.52 8.13 -37.21
C LYS A 6 -3.22 9.02 -36.01
N ILE A 7 -3.96 10.11 -35.84
CA ILE A 7 -3.79 11.06 -34.73
C ILE A 7 -4.00 10.38 -33.36
N PRO A 8 -5.12 9.68 -33.09
CA PRO A 8 -5.29 9.00 -31.80
C PRO A 8 -4.22 7.93 -31.56
N LEU A 9 -3.77 7.25 -32.62
CA LEU A 9 -2.67 6.30 -32.52
C LEU A 9 -1.36 6.99 -32.11
N TYR A 10 -1.01 8.12 -32.73
CA TYR A 10 0.20 8.87 -32.34
C TYR A 10 0.13 9.40 -30.92
N ILE A 11 -1.04 9.91 -30.48
CA ILE A 11 -1.24 10.35 -29.10
C ILE A 11 -1.07 9.17 -28.13
N PHE A 12 -1.68 8.02 -28.44
CA PHE A 12 -1.54 6.82 -27.62
C PHE A 12 -0.09 6.35 -27.54
N THR A 13 0.62 6.27 -28.66
CA THR A 13 2.04 5.89 -28.70
C THR A 13 2.92 6.88 -27.94
N PHE A 14 2.65 8.17 -28.08
CA PHE A 14 3.37 9.21 -27.32
C PHE A 14 3.15 9.06 -25.82
N LEU A 15 1.90 8.89 -25.37
CA LEU A 15 1.59 8.66 -23.95
C LEU A 15 2.26 7.39 -23.41
N LEU A 16 2.25 6.31 -24.19
CA LEU A 16 2.91 5.06 -23.81
C LEU A 16 4.42 5.27 -23.61
N PHE A 17 5.07 5.94 -24.57
CA PHE A 17 6.50 6.24 -24.49
C PHE A 17 6.81 7.16 -23.31
N PHE A 18 6.00 8.20 -23.10
CA PHE A 18 6.14 9.11 -21.97
C PHE A 18 6.07 8.38 -20.62
N ILE A 19 5.09 7.49 -20.43
CA ILE A 19 4.94 6.70 -19.21
C ILE A 19 6.12 5.75 -19.02
N MET A 20 6.58 5.09 -20.09
CA MET A 20 7.70 4.15 -20.02
C MET A 20 9.01 4.85 -19.65
N SER A 21 9.26 6.02 -20.21
CA SER A 21 10.50 6.80 -20.04
C SER A 21 10.50 7.76 -18.85
N MET A 22 9.39 7.87 -18.10
CA MET A 22 9.33 8.73 -16.92
C MET A 22 10.37 8.29 -15.85
N PRO A 23 11.10 9.21 -15.19
CA PRO A 23 12.05 8.88 -14.13
C PRO A 23 11.32 8.49 -12.83
N LYS A 24 10.83 7.25 -12.78
CA LYS A 24 9.99 6.72 -11.68
C LYS A 24 10.67 6.79 -10.31
N GLU A 25 12.00 6.65 -10.29
CA GLU A 25 12.83 6.78 -9.08
C GLU A 25 12.73 8.18 -8.45
N ASN A 26 12.75 9.24 -9.26
CA ASN A 26 12.61 10.61 -8.75
C ASN A 26 11.22 10.83 -8.13
N LEU A 27 10.19 10.18 -8.68
CA LEU A 27 8.85 10.22 -8.10
C LEU A 27 8.83 9.53 -6.73
N TYR A 28 9.53 8.40 -6.59
CA TYR A 28 9.68 7.73 -5.29
C TYR A 28 10.37 8.63 -4.26
N TYR A 29 11.52 9.21 -4.58
CA TYR A 29 12.24 10.09 -3.63
C TYR A 29 11.42 11.31 -3.22
N TYR A 30 10.65 11.88 -4.15
CA TYR A 30 9.72 12.96 -3.83
C TYR A 30 8.62 12.50 -2.85
N LEU A 31 8.04 11.31 -3.06
CA LEU A 31 7.06 10.74 -2.14
C LEU A 31 7.68 10.48 -0.76
N GLU A 32 8.90 9.96 -0.72
CA GLU A 32 9.64 9.71 0.50
C GLU A 32 9.88 11.01 1.29
N GLU A 33 10.29 12.08 0.62
CA GLU A 33 10.47 13.40 1.24
C GLU A 33 9.14 13.92 1.83
N LYS A 34 8.02 13.71 1.13
CA LYS A 34 6.70 14.12 1.64
C LYS A 34 6.26 13.31 2.85
N ILE A 35 6.48 12.00 2.89
CA ILE A 35 6.10 11.17 4.05
C ILE A 35 7.04 11.37 5.24
N LYS A 36 8.30 11.76 4.99
CA LYS A 36 9.27 12.10 6.03
C LYS A 36 8.78 13.25 6.93
N ASN A 37 8.06 14.22 6.36
CA ASN A 37 7.42 15.29 7.13
C ASN A 37 6.39 14.77 8.15
N ASN A 38 5.87 13.56 7.97
CA ASN A 38 4.95 12.89 8.88
C ASN A 38 5.65 11.88 9.81
N ASN A 39 6.98 12.02 10.00
CA ASN A 39 7.84 11.14 10.79
C ASN A 39 7.87 9.68 10.30
N LEU A 40 7.63 9.46 9.01
CA LEU A 40 7.62 8.13 8.40
C LEU A 40 8.83 8.03 7.47
N VAL A 41 9.72 7.06 7.74
CA VAL A 41 10.97 6.88 7.01
C VAL A 41 11.06 5.45 6.52
N ILE A 42 11.35 5.27 5.24
CA ILE A 42 11.72 3.97 4.65
C ILE A 42 13.25 3.93 4.63
N SER A 43 13.83 2.78 4.93
CA SER A 43 15.28 2.62 4.99
C SER A 43 15.71 1.26 4.46
N GLN A 44 16.95 1.20 3.96
CA GLN A 44 17.58 0.01 3.37
C GLN A 44 16.92 -0.47 2.06
N GLU A 45 16.20 0.43 1.41
CA GLU A 45 15.53 0.16 0.15
C GLU A 45 16.49 -0.03 -1.02
N ILE A 46 16.17 -0.99 -1.87
CA ILE A 46 16.77 -1.12 -3.19
C ILE A 46 15.67 -0.88 -4.22
N ILE A 47 15.80 0.19 -4.99
CA ILE A 47 14.80 0.59 -5.98
C ILE A 47 15.16 0.01 -7.34
N HIS A 48 14.19 -0.62 -7.98
CA HIS A 48 14.30 -1.11 -9.36
C HIS A 48 13.16 -0.53 -10.21
N SER A 49 13.53 0.18 -11.27
CA SER A 49 12.56 0.71 -12.23
C SER A 49 12.19 -0.36 -13.27
N ASN A 50 10.88 -0.56 -13.47
CA ASN A 50 10.32 -1.38 -14.55
C ASN A 50 9.64 -0.47 -15.60
N TYR A 51 9.17 -1.05 -16.70
CA TYR A 51 8.52 -0.26 -17.76
C TYR A 51 7.26 0.49 -17.30
N PHE A 52 6.40 -0.14 -16.48
CA PHE A 52 5.13 0.44 -16.02
C PHE A 52 4.97 0.48 -14.49
N SER A 53 6.02 0.11 -13.77
CA SER A 53 6.05 0.08 -12.30
C SER A 53 7.45 0.38 -11.80
N PHE A 54 7.61 0.53 -10.50
CA PHE A 54 8.90 0.42 -9.84
C PHE A 54 8.74 -0.39 -8.56
N ASP A 55 9.80 -1.10 -8.21
CA ASP A 55 9.86 -2.00 -7.07
C ASP A 55 10.83 -1.44 -6.04
N VAL A 56 10.44 -1.55 -4.78
CA VAL A 56 11.24 -1.21 -3.61
C VAL A 56 11.43 -2.50 -2.83
N ASN A 57 12.65 -2.98 -2.75
CA ASN A 57 12.98 -4.25 -2.11
C ASN A 57 13.52 -4.03 -0.69
N LYS A 58 13.12 -4.92 0.23
CA LYS A 58 13.67 -5.08 1.59
C LYS A 58 13.67 -3.80 2.43
N GLY A 59 12.55 -3.07 2.46
CA GLY A 59 12.46 -1.82 3.21
C GLY A 59 12.06 -2.01 4.68
N ASN A 60 12.75 -1.29 5.56
CA ASN A 60 12.32 -1.09 6.94
C ASN A 60 11.57 0.23 7.06
N VAL A 61 10.36 0.19 7.59
CA VAL A 61 9.52 1.34 7.82
C VAL A 61 9.58 1.74 9.28
N THR A 62 10.02 2.97 9.51
CA THR A 62 10.13 3.59 10.83
C THR A 62 9.08 4.67 10.97
N TYR A 63 8.34 4.68 12.08
CA TYR A 63 7.39 5.73 12.42
C TYR A 63 7.82 6.39 13.74
N LYS A 64 7.94 7.72 13.77
CA LYS A 64 8.40 8.47 14.96
C LYS A 64 9.73 7.96 15.56
N LYS A 65 10.64 7.50 14.70
CA LYS A 65 11.95 6.89 15.05
C LYS A 65 11.88 5.49 15.67
N GLU A 66 10.71 4.87 15.70
CA GLU A 66 10.51 3.48 16.12
C GLU A 66 10.29 2.57 14.91
N LEU A 67 10.94 1.40 14.90
CA LEU A 67 10.73 0.40 13.85
C LEU A 67 9.29 -0.10 13.90
N PHE A 68 8.59 0.01 12.78
CA PHE A 68 7.16 -0.29 12.70
C PHE A 68 6.91 -1.60 11.95
N PHE A 69 7.36 -1.69 10.69
CA PHE A 69 7.28 -2.92 9.92
C PHE A 69 8.39 -3.04 8.88
N TYR A 70 8.63 -4.27 8.47
CA TYR A 70 9.47 -4.62 7.35
C TYR A 70 8.62 -5.18 6.21
N PHE A 71 9.03 -4.96 4.96
CA PHE A 71 8.43 -5.57 3.79
C PHE A 71 9.49 -6.12 2.83
N ASP A 72 9.20 -7.25 2.19
CA ASP A 72 10.12 -7.83 1.21
C ASP A 72 10.11 -7.07 -0.12
N LEU A 73 8.91 -6.73 -0.61
CA LEU A 73 8.71 -6.09 -1.90
C LEU A 73 7.52 -5.14 -1.84
N MET A 74 7.73 -3.90 -2.25
CA MET A 74 6.67 -2.92 -2.50
C MET A 74 6.73 -2.48 -3.97
N THR A 75 5.71 -2.83 -4.72
CA THR A 75 5.56 -2.47 -6.14
C THR A 75 4.59 -1.31 -6.26
N PHE A 76 5.04 -0.23 -6.87
CA PHE A 76 4.20 0.90 -7.27
C PHE A 76 3.91 0.80 -8.76
N SER A 77 2.63 0.80 -9.11
CA SER A 77 2.14 0.76 -10.49
C SER A 77 1.17 1.91 -10.73
N LEU A 78 0.78 2.11 -12.00
CA LEU A 78 -0.19 3.14 -12.38
C LEU A 78 -1.54 3.01 -11.67
N THR A 79 -1.92 1.79 -11.28
CA THR A 79 -3.22 1.50 -10.69
C THR A 79 -3.17 1.33 -9.18
N GLY A 80 -2.00 1.44 -8.56
CA GLY A 80 -1.86 1.34 -7.11
C GLY A 80 -0.56 0.71 -6.64
N ILE A 81 -0.56 0.36 -5.37
CA ILE A 81 0.58 -0.12 -4.60
C ILE A 81 0.29 -1.55 -4.15
N SER A 82 1.26 -2.45 -4.32
CA SER A 82 1.22 -3.81 -3.80
C SER A 82 2.43 -4.03 -2.90
N ILE A 83 2.20 -4.52 -1.69
CA ILE A 83 3.23 -4.85 -0.72
C ILE A 83 3.14 -6.36 -0.44
N LYS A 84 4.29 -7.04 -0.48
CA LYS A 84 4.41 -8.46 -0.14
C LYS A 84 5.19 -8.65 1.14
N ASN A 85 4.77 -9.65 1.92
CA ASN A 85 5.40 -10.11 3.15
C ASN A 85 5.70 -8.97 4.13
N ILE A 86 4.64 -8.33 4.61
CA ILE A 86 4.73 -7.37 5.71
C ILE A 86 4.90 -8.13 7.02
N SER A 87 5.95 -7.78 7.74
CA SER A 87 6.22 -8.28 9.08
C SER A 87 6.25 -7.12 10.05
N LEU A 88 5.45 -7.19 11.11
CA LEU A 88 5.37 -6.16 12.14
C LEU A 88 6.53 -6.32 13.11
N TYR A 89 7.15 -5.22 13.53
CA TYR A 89 8.18 -5.26 14.56
C TYR A 89 7.52 -5.43 15.94
N ASP A 90 7.94 -6.46 16.69
CA ASP A 90 7.56 -6.63 18.10
C ASP A 90 8.72 -6.12 18.97
N GLU A 91 8.55 -4.93 19.53
CA GLU A 91 9.56 -4.30 20.40
C GLU A 91 9.93 -5.16 21.62
N LYS A 92 8.98 -5.92 22.17
CA LYS A 92 9.22 -6.73 23.38
C LYS A 92 10.16 -7.89 23.08
N ARG A 93 10.03 -8.47 21.89
CA ARG A 93 10.83 -9.61 21.43
C ARG A 93 12.03 -9.19 20.58
N LYS A 94 12.06 -7.92 20.16
CA LYS A 94 13.02 -7.35 19.21
C LYS A 94 13.10 -8.13 17.90
N GLU A 95 11.96 -8.65 17.42
CA GLU A 95 11.87 -9.48 16.21
C GLU A 95 10.73 -9.05 15.29
N TYR A 96 10.82 -9.43 14.01
CA TYR A 96 9.74 -9.24 13.04
C TYR A 96 8.78 -10.44 13.08
N LEU A 97 7.50 -10.15 13.31
CA LEU A 97 6.44 -11.15 13.28
C LEU A 97 5.71 -11.08 11.94
N PRO A 98 5.65 -12.20 11.18
CA PRO A 98 4.94 -12.20 9.91
C PRO A 98 3.47 -11.86 10.13
N SER A 99 2.96 -10.88 9.38
CA SER A 99 1.64 -10.31 9.60
C SER A 99 0.76 -10.48 8.37
N LEU A 100 1.12 -9.83 7.26
CA LEU A 100 0.38 -9.86 6.00
C LEU A 100 1.28 -10.38 4.88
N GLN A 101 0.84 -11.38 4.14
CA GLN A 101 1.59 -11.90 3.00
C GLN A 101 1.36 -11.07 1.75
N ASN A 102 0.12 -10.65 1.52
CA ASN A 102 -0.25 -9.84 0.39
C ASN A 102 -1.07 -8.65 0.90
N PHE A 103 -0.65 -7.44 0.58
CA PHE A 103 -1.39 -6.22 0.87
C PHE A 103 -1.41 -5.36 -0.38
N LYS A 104 -2.57 -4.83 -0.75
CA LYS A 104 -2.75 -4.06 -1.97
C LYS A 104 -3.64 -2.87 -1.70
N ILE A 105 -3.21 -1.73 -2.19
CA ILE A 105 -4.02 -0.51 -2.29
C ILE A 105 -4.17 -0.23 -3.78
N THR A 106 -5.38 -0.32 -4.32
CA THR A 106 -5.62 -0.10 -5.75
C THR A 106 -6.62 1.02 -5.96
N ALA A 107 -6.32 1.92 -6.90
CA ALA A 107 -7.28 2.88 -7.38
C ALA A 107 -8.39 2.14 -8.14
N SER A 108 -9.64 2.44 -7.82
CA SER A 108 -10.76 1.90 -8.58
C SER A 108 -10.88 2.64 -9.91
N ILE A 109 -10.90 1.91 -11.02
CA ILE A 109 -11.12 2.46 -12.37
C ILE A 109 -12.55 3.00 -12.50
N ILE A 110 -13.51 2.34 -11.83
CA ILE A 110 -14.93 2.67 -11.87
C ILE A 110 -15.25 3.85 -10.94
N ASN A 111 -14.57 3.92 -9.79
CA ASN A 111 -14.74 5.00 -8.83
C ASN A 111 -13.38 5.57 -8.39
N PRO A 112 -12.78 6.49 -9.16
CA PRO A 112 -11.43 7.01 -8.90
C PRO A 112 -11.32 7.80 -7.59
N LYS A 113 -12.46 8.10 -6.95
CA LYS A 113 -12.54 8.77 -5.64
C LYS A 113 -12.25 7.81 -4.48
N GLN A 114 -12.21 6.50 -4.77
CA GLN A 114 -11.99 5.45 -3.79
C GLN A 114 -10.74 4.62 -4.12
N LEU A 115 -9.91 4.41 -3.11
CA LEU A 115 -8.81 3.45 -3.15
C LEU A 115 -9.26 2.19 -2.42
N SER A 116 -9.31 1.06 -3.09
CA SER A 116 -9.60 -0.23 -2.46
C SER A 116 -8.39 -0.73 -1.70
N ILE A 117 -8.61 -1.26 -0.51
CA ILE A 117 -7.58 -1.91 0.31
C ILE A 117 -7.96 -3.38 0.44
N THR A 118 -7.02 -4.25 0.10
CA THR A 118 -7.16 -5.69 0.32
C THR A 118 -5.88 -6.25 0.90
N GLY A 119 -5.99 -7.25 1.75
CA GLY A 119 -4.83 -7.98 2.22
C GLY A 119 -5.17 -9.29 2.88
N SER A 120 -4.20 -10.19 2.91
CA SER A 120 -4.34 -11.51 3.53
C SER A 120 -3.03 -11.95 4.18
N GLY A 121 -3.12 -12.69 5.28
CA GLY A 121 -1.97 -13.25 5.97
C GLY A 121 -2.32 -13.93 7.29
N LEU A 122 -1.32 -14.06 8.16
CA LEU A 122 -1.45 -14.74 9.46
C LEU A 122 -2.44 -14.06 10.39
N ILE A 123 -2.58 -12.73 10.26
CA ILE A 123 -3.55 -11.96 11.05
C ILE A 123 -4.99 -12.06 10.53
N GLY A 124 -5.18 -12.53 9.29
CA GLY A 124 -6.49 -12.68 8.64
C GLY A 124 -6.59 -11.96 7.32
N GLU A 125 -7.81 -11.66 6.93
CA GLU A 125 -8.14 -10.96 5.69
C GLU A 125 -8.59 -9.54 6.03
N VAL A 126 -8.01 -8.56 5.34
CA VAL A 126 -8.34 -7.14 5.45
C VAL A 126 -8.98 -6.70 4.15
N GLU A 127 -10.13 -6.06 4.23
CA GLU A 127 -10.83 -5.47 3.08
C GLU A 127 -11.34 -4.09 3.47
N GLY A 128 -11.20 -3.11 2.61
CA GLY A 128 -11.61 -1.76 2.94
C GLY A 128 -11.45 -0.80 1.79
N TYR A 129 -11.61 0.49 2.09
CA TYR A 129 -11.32 1.54 1.14
C TYR A 129 -10.99 2.86 1.82
N VAL A 130 -10.29 3.71 1.09
CA VAL A 130 -10.10 5.13 1.41
C VAL A 130 -10.99 5.94 0.49
N ASP A 131 -11.90 6.72 1.07
CA ASP A 131 -12.61 7.77 0.36
C ASP A 131 -11.75 9.05 0.38
N ILE A 132 -11.22 9.41 -0.78
CA ILE A 132 -10.29 10.54 -0.92
C ILE A 132 -11.03 11.86 -0.71
N ILE A 133 -12.29 11.97 -1.14
CA ILE A 133 -13.08 13.21 -1.03
C ILE A 133 -13.44 13.46 0.41
N ASN A 134 -13.98 12.44 1.07
CA ASN A 134 -14.43 12.54 2.45
C ASN A 134 -13.30 12.35 3.46
N LYS A 135 -12.07 12.12 2.99
CA LYS A 135 -10.88 11.85 3.81
C LYS A 135 -11.15 10.77 4.85
N LYS A 136 -11.75 9.66 4.43
CA LYS A 136 -12.24 8.62 5.34
C LYS A 136 -11.65 7.26 4.98
N LEU A 137 -11.00 6.64 5.95
CA LEU A 137 -10.52 5.27 5.86
C LEU A 137 -11.53 4.34 6.52
N ILE A 138 -11.93 3.29 5.80
CA ILE A 138 -12.83 2.25 6.30
C ILE A 138 -12.15 0.90 6.09
N LEU A 139 -12.00 0.13 7.16
CA LEU A 139 -11.36 -1.19 7.15
C LEU A 139 -12.26 -2.24 7.81
N ASN A 140 -12.31 -3.41 7.19
CA ASN A 140 -12.90 -4.64 7.72
C ASN A 140 -11.78 -5.67 7.88
N LEU A 141 -11.69 -6.26 9.06
CA LEU A 141 -10.72 -7.32 9.36
C LEU A 141 -11.48 -8.59 9.77
N ASN A 142 -11.31 -9.64 8.98
CA ASN A 142 -11.67 -10.99 9.34
C ASN A 142 -10.51 -11.64 10.11
N ALA A 143 -10.47 -11.39 11.42
CA ALA A 143 -9.32 -11.75 12.27
C ALA A 143 -9.22 -13.26 12.53
N THR A 144 -8.03 -13.83 12.35
CA THR A 144 -7.74 -15.23 12.73
C THR A 144 -7.67 -15.41 14.24
N LYS A 145 -7.65 -16.66 14.70
CA LYS A 145 -7.33 -17.00 16.10
C LYS A 145 -5.97 -16.44 16.52
N TYR A 146 -5.00 -16.43 15.60
CA TYR A 146 -3.65 -15.91 15.86
C TYR A 146 -3.68 -14.39 16.15
N MET A 147 -4.39 -13.60 15.35
CA MET A 147 -4.60 -12.16 15.59
C MET A 147 -5.28 -11.91 16.94
N LYS A 148 -6.35 -12.64 17.23
CA LYS A 148 -7.12 -12.49 18.49
C LYS A 148 -6.28 -12.80 19.73
N LYS A 149 -5.33 -13.75 19.62
CA LYS A 149 -4.46 -14.15 20.74
C LYS A 149 -3.27 -13.22 20.93
N ASN A 150 -2.54 -12.91 19.86
CA ASN A 150 -1.24 -12.23 19.96
C ASN A 150 -1.33 -10.71 19.79
N PHE A 151 -2.39 -10.21 19.15
CA PHE A 151 -2.54 -8.81 18.74
C PHE A 151 -3.87 -8.22 19.21
N ARG A 152 -4.41 -8.73 20.32
CA ARG A 152 -5.72 -8.33 20.88
C ARG A 152 -5.84 -6.82 21.07
N ASN A 153 -4.76 -6.16 21.49
CA ASN A 153 -4.78 -4.72 21.77
C ASN A 153 -5.17 -3.87 20.55
N TYR A 154 -4.82 -4.32 19.34
CA TYR A 154 -5.19 -3.62 18.11
C TYR A 154 -6.68 -3.78 17.77
N LEU A 155 -7.32 -4.86 18.23
CA LEU A 155 -8.73 -5.13 18.01
C LEU A 155 -9.64 -4.33 18.96
N ILE A 156 -9.12 -3.83 20.08
CA ILE A 156 -9.91 -3.09 21.10
C ILE A 156 -10.50 -1.81 20.53
N ASN A 157 -9.79 -1.18 19.59
CA ASN A 157 -10.22 0.07 18.95
C ASN A 157 -11.14 -0.17 17.74
N MET A 158 -11.56 -1.40 17.49
CA MET A 158 -12.41 -1.77 16.35
C MET A 158 -13.79 -2.23 16.85
N GLU A 159 -14.84 -1.86 16.12
CA GLU A 159 -16.19 -2.33 16.39
C GLU A 159 -16.37 -3.75 15.86
N PHE A 160 -16.88 -4.68 16.67
CA PHE A 160 -17.15 -6.04 16.20
C PHE A 160 -18.60 -6.17 15.71
N LYS A 161 -18.78 -6.41 14.40
CA LYS A 161 -20.10 -6.53 13.75
C LYS A 161 -20.09 -7.68 12.74
N ASN A 162 -21.13 -8.52 12.74
CA ASN A 162 -21.31 -9.63 11.80
C ASN A 162 -20.08 -10.56 11.68
N GLY A 163 -19.39 -10.84 12.79
CA GLY A 163 -18.21 -11.71 12.80
C GLY A 163 -16.89 -11.05 12.34
N LYS A 164 -16.91 -9.78 11.93
CA LYS A 164 -15.75 -9.01 11.46
C LYS A 164 -15.47 -7.81 12.37
N TYR A 165 -14.22 -7.37 12.40
CA TYR A 165 -13.81 -6.14 13.08
C TYR A 165 -13.84 -4.97 12.09
N TYR A 166 -14.50 -3.89 12.48
CA TYR A 166 -14.73 -2.70 11.67
C TYR A 166 -14.00 -1.51 12.26
N TYR A 167 -13.28 -0.78 11.43
CA TYR A 167 -12.56 0.42 11.84
C TYR A 167 -12.79 1.56 10.87
N VAL A 168 -13.04 2.73 11.43
CA VAL A 168 -13.25 3.97 10.68
C VAL A 168 -12.30 5.02 11.23
N TYR A 169 -11.56 5.64 10.33
CA TYR A 169 -10.65 6.72 10.68
C TYR A 169 -10.86 7.93 9.77
N GLN A 170 -10.89 9.11 10.37
CA GLN A 170 -10.97 10.38 9.65
C GLN A 170 -9.54 10.92 9.47
N LEU A 171 -9.11 11.04 8.20
CA LEU A 171 -7.77 11.47 7.78
C LEU A 171 -7.60 12.99 7.82
#